data_AF-A0A2G8PCK4-F1
#
_entry.id   AF-A0A2G8PCK4-F1
#
_cell.length_a   1.000
_cell.length_b   1.000
_cell.length_c   1.000
_cell.angle_alpha   90.00
_cell.angle_beta   90.00
_cell.angle_gamma   90.00
#
_symmetry.space_group_name_H-M   'P 1'
#
loop_
_entity.id
_entity.type
_entity.pdbx_description
1 polymer ?
#
loop_
_entity_poly.entity_id
_entity_poly.type
_entity_poly.pdbx_seq_one_letter_code
_entity_poly.pdbx_strand_id
1 'polypeptide(L)'
;MHPVNRKHWVKRSSGWASLLVFLLYPPNQALALPPASEIPEEVLRAQPDLQARSPVDNQPLTAGEALQLQAALAARPETGSVSPEVERLIFLLKLRRGFRDLFPFLFP
;
A
#
# COMPACT_ATOMS: atom_id res chain seq x y z
N MET A 1 65.55 -41.53 44.79
CA MET A 1 65.09 -41.41 43.38
C MET A 1 63.91 -40.44 43.32
N HIS A 2 63.87 -39.67 42.23
CA HIS A 2 63.17 -38.39 41.99
C HIS A 2 61.61 -38.46 41.96
N PRO A 3 60.90 -37.32 41.97
CA PRO A 3 59.50 -37.10 42.38
C PRO A 3 58.51 -37.08 41.21
N VAL A 4 57.21 -37.10 41.49
CA VAL A 4 56.18 -36.76 40.49
C VAL A 4 55.24 -35.68 41.03
N ASN A 5 55.57 -34.45 40.64
CA ASN A 5 54.79 -33.23 40.76
C ASN A 5 53.60 -33.28 39.78
N ARG A 6 52.37 -33.41 40.29
CA ARG A 6 51.15 -33.36 39.46
C ARG A 6 50.69 -31.91 39.30
N LYS A 7 51.19 -31.25 38.26
CA LYS A 7 50.61 -29.98 37.78
C LYS A 7 49.28 -30.28 37.08
N HIS A 8 48.17 -29.81 37.67
CA HIS A 8 46.85 -29.85 37.04
C HIS A 8 46.79 -28.80 35.94
N TRP A 9 47.07 -29.21 34.70
CA TRP A 9 46.93 -28.37 33.52
C TRP A 9 45.48 -28.45 33.03
N VAL A 10 44.64 -27.51 33.46
CA VAL A 10 43.30 -27.33 32.88
C VAL A 10 43.50 -26.71 31.50
N LYS A 11 43.53 -27.54 30.46
CA LYS A 11 43.41 -27.06 29.07
C LYS A 11 42.04 -26.42 28.92
N ARG A 12 42.01 -25.09 28.93
CA ARG A 12 40.85 -24.32 28.49
C ARG A 12 40.82 -24.35 26.96
N SER A 13 40.34 -25.45 26.39
CA SER A 13 40.13 -25.58 24.95
C SER A 13 38.66 -25.80 24.66
N SER A 14 37.90 -24.73 24.39
CA SER A 14 36.66 -24.85 23.61
C SER A 14 36.15 -23.51 23.08
N GLY A 15 36.99 -22.75 22.37
CA GLY A 15 36.51 -21.63 21.56
C GLY A 15 36.11 -22.07 20.15
N TRP A 16 36.91 -22.97 19.57
CA TRP A 16 36.82 -23.38 18.17
C TRP A 16 35.64 -24.30 17.86
N ALA A 17 35.20 -25.11 18.84
CA ALA A 17 34.05 -25.99 18.68
C ALA A 17 32.74 -25.18 18.51
N SER A 18 32.58 -24.08 19.25
CA SER A 18 31.41 -23.20 19.14
C SER A 18 31.39 -22.45 17.81
N LEU A 19 32.57 -22.08 17.29
CA LEU A 19 32.72 -21.37 16.03
C LEU A 19 32.42 -22.29 14.83
N LEU A 20 32.83 -23.57 14.91
CA LEU A 20 32.43 -24.59 13.93
C LEU A 20 30.93 -24.85 13.93
N VAL A 21 30.29 -24.97 15.10
CA VAL A 21 28.83 -25.17 15.18
C VAL A 21 28.06 -24.01 14.54
N PHE A 22 28.49 -22.77 14.77
CA PHE A 22 27.89 -21.60 14.15
C PHE A 22 28.09 -21.55 12.62
N LEU A 23 29.23 -22.05 12.12
CA LEU A 23 29.50 -22.13 10.68
C LEU A 23 28.69 -23.23 9.98
N LEU A 24 28.44 -24.36 10.65
CA LEU A 24 27.69 -25.48 10.10
C LEU A 24 26.16 -25.29 10.15
N TYR A 25 25.66 -24.32 10.93
CA TYR A 25 24.24 -24.06 11.07
C TYR A 25 23.90 -22.57 10.91
N PRO A 26 24.05 -22.01 9.70
CA PRO A 26 23.61 -20.65 9.44
C PRO A 26 22.11 -20.54 9.74
N PRO A 27 21.65 -19.45 10.40
CA PRO A 27 20.23 -19.25 10.64
C PRO A 27 19.51 -19.19 9.29
N ASN A 28 18.51 -20.06 9.12
CA ASN A 28 17.65 -20.07 7.95
C ASN A 28 16.96 -18.70 7.83
N GLN A 29 17.39 -17.88 6.86
CA GLN A 29 16.79 -16.57 6.57
C GLN A 29 15.39 -16.67 5.92
N ALA A 30 14.77 -17.85 5.96
CA ALA A 30 13.52 -18.16 5.27
C ALA A 30 12.25 -17.97 6.14
N LEU A 31 12.38 -17.47 7.37
CA LEU A 31 11.27 -17.46 8.34
C LEU A 31 10.18 -16.41 8.08
N ALA A 32 10.36 -15.51 7.10
CA ALA A 32 9.38 -14.46 6.80
C ALA A 32 9.26 -14.10 5.31
N LEU A 33 9.91 -14.85 4.41
CA LEU A 33 9.71 -14.62 2.97
C LEU A 33 8.48 -15.40 2.52
N PRO A 34 7.54 -14.76 1.80
CA PRO A 34 6.43 -15.49 1.19
C PRO A 34 6.98 -16.59 0.25
N PRO A 35 6.25 -17.71 0.08
CA PRO A 35 6.66 -18.77 -0.81
C PRO A 35 6.95 -18.23 -2.22
N ALA A 36 7.96 -18.78 -2.91
CA ALA A 36 8.40 -18.27 -4.21
C ALA A 36 7.32 -18.34 -5.33
N SER A 37 6.22 -19.06 -5.09
CA SER A 37 5.05 -19.10 -5.96
C SER A 37 4.11 -17.90 -5.80
N GLU A 38 4.20 -17.18 -4.68
CA GLU A 38 3.40 -15.98 -4.43
C GLU A 38 4.02 -14.77 -5.13
N ILE A 39 3.14 -13.96 -5.74
CA ILE A 39 3.56 -12.72 -6.38
C ILE A 39 3.99 -11.74 -5.27
N PRO A 40 5.17 -11.11 -5.37
CA PRO A 40 5.63 -10.15 -4.37
C PRO A 40 4.62 -9.01 -4.19
N GLU A 41 4.51 -8.51 -2.96
CA GLU A 41 3.58 -7.42 -2.67
C GLU A 41 3.89 -6.15 -3.47
N GLU A 42 5.15 -5.88 -3.79
CA GLU A 42 5.55 -4.74 -4.62
C GLU A 42 4.97 -4.85 -6.03
N VAL A 43 4.86 -6.08 -6.55
CA VAL A 43 4.27 -6.37 -7.85
C VAL A 43 2.75 -6.31 -7.78
N LEU A 44 2.12 -6.75 -6.68
CA LEU A 44 0.68 -6.61 -6.45
C LEU A 44 0.26 -5.14 -6.26
N ARG A 45 1.07 -4.34 -5.56
CA ARG A 45 0.84 -2.89 -5.41
C ARG A 45 0.96 -2.13 -6.73
N ALA A 46 1.82 -2.60 -7.62
CA ALA A 46 1.94 -2.06 -8.97
C ALA A 46 0.90 -2.62 -9.94
N GLN A 47 0.16 -3.68 -9.55
CA GLN A 47 -0.88 -4.23 -10.41
C GLN A 47 -2.11 -3.33 -10.37
N PRO A 48 -2.54 -2.81 -11.53
CA PRO A 48 -3.78 -2.05 -11.64
C PRO A 48 -4.98 -2.95 -11.30
N ASP A 49 -5.96 -2.38 -10.60
CA ASP A 49 -7.16 -3.09 -10.18
C ASP A 49 -7.92 -3.65 -11.39
N LEU A 50 -7.92 -4.98 -11.53
CA LEU A 50 -8.47 -5.67 -12.70
C LEU A 50 -10.00 -5.66 -12.74
N GLN A 51 -10.66 -5.16 -11.68
CA GLN A 51 -12.12 -5.08 -11.58
C GLN A 51 -12.66 -3.65 -11.68
N ALA A 52 -11.85 -2.70 -12.16
CA ALA A 52 -12.33 -1.33 -12.38
C ALA A 52 -13.50 -1.29 -13.38
N ARG A 53 -14.48 -0.42 -13.11
CA ARG A 53 -15.61 -0.16 -14.04
C ARG A 53 -15.56 1.27 -14.55
N SER A 54 -15.99 1.48 -15.79
CA SER A 54 -16.08 2.82 -16.37
C SER A 54 -17.05 3.70 -15.57
N PRO A 55 -16.66 4.93 -15.17
CA PRO A 55 -17.53 5.87 -14.46
C PRO A 55 -18.65 6.43 -15.34
N VAL A 56 -18.56 6.27 -16.66
CA VAL A 56 -19.56 6.75 -17.62
C VAL A 56 -20.62 5.68 -17.87
N ASP A 57 -20.20 4.45 -18.15
CA ASP A 57 -21.09 3.39 -18.68
C ASP A 57 -21.20 2.15 -17.78
N ASN A 58 -20.48 2.12 -16.65
CA ASN A 58 -20.45 1.01 -15.69
C ASN A 58 -20.05 -0.37 -16.29
N GLN A 59 -19.39 -0.34 -17.46
CA GLN A 59 -18.83 -1.52 -18.12
C GLN A 59 -17.49 -1.91 -17.48
N PRO A 60 -17.13 -3.20 -17.48
CA PRO A 60 -15.82 -3.66 -17.02
C PRO A 60 -14.73 -3.01 -17.88
N LEU A 61 -13.70 -2.47 -17.22
CA LEU A 61 -12.62 -1.72 -17.86
C LEU A 61 -11.30 -2.45 -17.63
N THR A 62 -10.54 -2.66 -18.69
CA THR A 62 -9.20 -3.25 -18.54
C THR A 62 -8.26 -2.23 -17.90
N ALA A 63 -7.28 -2.70 -17.13
CA ALA A 63 -6.25 -1.87 -16.51
C ALA A 63 -5.63 -0.78 -17.42
N GLY A 64 -5.28 -1.13 -18.66
CA GLY A 64 -4.71 -0.17 -19.62
C GLY A 64 -5.71 0.90 -20.07
N GLU A 65 -6.97 0.51 -20.25
CA GLU A 65 -8.06 1.42 -20.61
C GLU A 65 -8.40 2.36 -19.45
N ALA A 66 -8.32 1.88 -18.20
CA ALA A 66 -8.48 2.69 -17.00
C ALA A 66 -7.41 3.78 -16.86
N LEU A 67 -6.15 3.45 -17.15
CA LEU A 67 -5.06 4.43 -17.13
C LEU A 67 -5.21 5.49 -18.22
N GLN A 68 -5.59 5.08 -19.44
CA GLN A 68 -5.85 6.02 -20.55
C GLN A 68 -7.05 6.93 -20.25
N LEU A 69 -8.12 6.39 -19.68
CA LEU A 69 -9.30 7.15 -19.28
C LEU A 69 -8.96 8.15 -18.17
N GLN A 70 -8.18 7.75 -17.16
CA GLN A 70 -7.71 8.68 -16.12
C GLN A 70 -6.85 9.79 -16.70
N ALA A 71 -5.91 9.47 -17.60
CA ALA A 71 -5.09 10.48 -18.28
C ALA A 71 -5.95 11.46 -19.10
N ALA A 72 -6.97 10.96 -19.80
CA ALA A 72 -7.89 11.79 -20.57
C ALA A 72 -8.76 12.68 -19.67
N LEU A 73 -9.21 12.17 -18.52
CA LEU A 73 -9.98 12.94 -17.54
C LEU A 73 -9.12 14.02 -16.86
N ALA A 74 -7.87 13.71 -16.51
CA ALA A 74 -6.94 14.66 -15.91
C ALA A 74 -6.50 15.77 -16.89
N ALA A 75 -6.43 15.45 -18.19
CA ALA A 75 -6.15 16.43 -19.24
C ALA A 75 -7.36 17.31 -19.58
N ARG A 76 -8.57 16.92 -19.16
CA ARG A 76 -9.78 17.71 -19.39
C ARG A 76 -9.77 18.92 -18.44
N PRO A 77 -10.08 20.13 -18.93
CA PRO A 77 -10.27 21.26 -18.02
C PRO A 77 -11.38 20.91 -17.01
N GLU A 78 -11.08 21.09 -15.72
CA GLU A 78 -11.92 20.81 -14.54
C GLU A 78 -13.34 21.44 -14.62
N THR A 79 -13.55 22.37 -15.55
CA THR A 79 -14.78 23.12 -15.69
C THR A 79 -15.44 22.74 -17.01
N GLY A 80 -16.35 21.76 -16.94
CA GLY A 80 -17.48 21.78 -17.86
C GLY A 80 -18.24 23.07 -17.61
N SER A 81 -17.97 24.10 -18.41
CA SER A 81 -18.70 25.37 -18.33
C SER A 81 -20.16 25.09 -18.73
N VAL A 82 -21.01 24.94 -17.72
CA VAL A 82 -22.44 25.12 -17.91
C VAL A 82 -22.69 26.54 -18.41
N SER A 83 -23.78 26.76 -19.15
CA SER A 83 -24.11 28.10 -19.59
C SER A 83 -24.19 29.05 -18.36
N PRO A 84 -23.79 30.31 -18.49
CA PRO A 84 -23.81 31.27 -17.36
C PRO A 84 -25.19 31.37 -16.69
N GLU A 85 -26.26 31.14 -17.46
CA GLU A 85 -27.63 31.08 -16.96
C GLU A 85 -27.87 29.88 -16.03
N VAL A 86 -27.40 28.69 -16.41
CA VAL A 86 -27.52 27.49 -15.58
C VAL A 86 -26.67 27.61 -14.31
N GLU A 87 -25.46 28.16 -14.42
CA GLU A 87 -24.62 28.42 -13.25
C GLU A 87 -25.32 29.38 -12.27
N ARG A 88 -25.90 30.47 -12.79
CA ARG A 88 -26.66 31.43 -11.99
C ARG A 88 -27.87 30.77 -11.34
N LEU A 89 -28.58 29.92 -12.06
CA LEU A 89 -29.72 29.17 -11.53
C LEU A 89 -29.29 28.23 -10.38
N ILE A 90 -28.22 27.46 -10.56
CA ILE A 90 -27.66 26.58 -9.54
C ILE A 90 -27.27 27.39 -8.29
N PHE A 91 -26.64 28.55 -8.47
CA PHE A 91 -26.28 29.45 -7.37
C PHE A 91 -27.51 29.90 -6.58
N LEU A 92 -28.58 30.35 -7.27
CA LEU A 92 -29.82 30.78 -6.61
C LEU A 92 -30.51 29.63 -5.88
N LEU A 93 -30.49 28.42 -6.41
CA LEU A 93 -31.03 27.23 -5.76
C LEU A 93 -30.24 26.87 -4.50
N LYS A 94 -28.90 26.92 -4.56
CA LYS A 94 -28.03 26.72 -3.38
C LYS A 94 -28.31 27.77 -2.31
N LEU A 95 -28.46 29.03 -2.70
CA LEU A 95 -28.78 30.12 -1.79
C LEU A 95 -30.14 29.90 -1.12
N ARG A 96 -31.20 29.60 -1.90
CA ARG A 96 -32.54 29.28 -1.39
C ARG A 96 -32.49 28.12 -0.40
N ARG A 97 -31.75 27.06 -0.72
CA ARG A 97 -31.57 25.91 0.18
C ARG A 97 -30.91 26.35 1.49
N GLY A 98 -29.82 27.10 1.43
CA GLY A 98 -29.13 27.61 2.61
C GLY A 98 -30.03 28.49 3.48
N PHE A 99 -30.88 29.34 2.89
CA PHE A 99 -31.86 30.14 3.65
C PHE A 99 -32.89 29.29 4.37
N ARG A 100 -33.40 28.22 3.73
CA ARG A 100 -34.35 27.30 4.37
C ARG A 100 -33.69 26.53 5.51
N ASP A 101 -32.44 26.10 5.31
CA ASP A 101 -31.70 25.35 6.32
C ASP A 101 -31.33 26.24 7.53
N LEU A 102 -31.04 27.53 7.31
CA LEU A 102 -30.71 28.48 8.37
C LEU A 102 -31.94 28.99 9.15
N PHE A 103 -33.09 29.11 8.49
CA PHE A 103 -34.33 29.59 9.09
C PHE A 103 -35.46 28.54 9.00
N PRO A 104 -35.33 27.39 9.66
CA PRO A 104 -36.29 26.28 9.54
C PRO A 104 -37.69 26.60 10.10
N PHE A 105 -37.81 27.66 10.90
CA PHE A 105 -39.08 28.11 11.50
C PHE A 105 -39.82 29.17 10.67
N LEU A 106 -39.17 29.77 9.66
CA LEU A 106 -39.82 30.76 8.77
C LEU A 106 -40.48 30.09 7.55
N PHE A 107 -40.08 28.88 7.22
CA PHE A 107 -40.56 28.11 6.07
C PHE A 107 -41.03 26.72 6.55
N PRO A 108 -42.25 26.61 7.12
CA PRO A 108 -42.86 25.33 7.47
C PRO A 108 -43.13 24.43 6.25
#